data_AF-A0A7S3C5N6-F1
#
_entry.id   AF-A0A7S3C5N6-F1
#
_cell.length_a   1.000
_cell.length_b   1.000
_cell.length_c   1.000
_cell.angle_alpha   90.00
_cell.angle_beta   90.00
_cell.angle_gamma   90.00
#
_symmetry.space_group_name_H-M   'P 1'
#
loop_
_entity.id
_entity.type
_entity.pdbx_description
1 polymer ?
#
loop_
_entity_poly.entity_id
_entity_poly.type
_entity_poly.pdbx_seq_one_letter_code
_entity_poly.pdbx_strand_id
1 'polypeptide(L)'
;MHPAWPAILVHGFPTLPYKNDGRRKFDIFTLQTDSSDGTAQLARARLAGSQEPIRLYAQGPYDWPALALRAESDSVLESSGVIGWETYMQMREAQLLVGNHADKEAAFLQHLRDSARGVAQGSLDADIWGTNKSRVFMWLETIMQDIAAAPRRVLPRCRVFKVGQRGDYQKSIRQAAQALNMCEARPDALLSHGSNGYDFYWGEQWERMAQYTDPRIRRTAIVGSVLGFMKSMGDKMALARLFSECLAGQRANSTHPQWCEFTKRGFNIGRQGKLFRGQHQQFREWSLSIRQENTFPQLWILKAQKSFNQVGISMLHIEEADVADDDSVLRWMNRVVPDGTWTLQEYVMNPALFQDRKFDMRVWAVITSVDPLRIVLCRKFMPKISTKRYSPEVHTKSDSCMHFKMPMGPECNKALLVHPYPAHTAMSAFYRGVRFARPVFDSAEAWNRLVVPQVERIIALTTLLARQEPLELHRQMQLAGSTYRRFQFLSPDFIVDNKGRVFLEEMNTNGFMPGDDVLYKMQDDTRSLLHLLGADGFPKRPDYVHRVEELLDRFCRDRTDCTDEGRSIILEVVDEEVHAFPSSWYRIYPSLFSSSHVSLQRISPLFSTSRDALLRDFLAYRADHL
;
A
#
# COMPACT_ATOMS: atom_id res chain seq x y z
N MET A 1 -29.20 25.13 25.20
CA MET A 1 -29.30 23.95 24.33
C MET A 1 -30.04 24.35 23.07
N HIS A 2 -29.41 24.23 21.89
CA HIS A 2 -30.08 24.30 20.60
C HIS A 2 -29.85 22.96 19.88
N PRO A 3 -30.93 22.31 19.46
CA PRO A 3 -31.04 21.78 18.10
C PRO A 3 -32.34 22.32 17.47
N ALA A 4 -32.34 22.95 16.30
CA ALA A 4 -32.01 22.44 14.96
C ALA A 4 -33.32 22.34 14.16
N TRP A 5 -33.43 23.11 13.08
CA TRP A 5 -34.57 23.03 12.16
C TRP A 5 -34.53 21.72 11.37
N PRO A 6 -35.64 20.97 11.24
CA PRO A 6 -35.86 20.09 10.11
C PRO A 6 -36.36 20.91 8.92
N ALA A 7 -35.72 20.72 7.77
CA ALA A 7 -35.95 21.47 6.54
C ALA A 7 -37.43 21.45 6.07
N ILE A 8 -37.87 22.59 5.52
CA ILE A 8 -38.97 22.59 4.54
C ILE A 8 -38.47 21.82 3.31
N LEU A 9 -38.89 20.57 3.17
CA LEU A 9 -38.62 19.78 1.99
C LEU A 9 -39.58 20.19 0.86
N VAL A 10 -39.24 21.32 0.21
CA VAL A 10 -39.81 21.65 -1.10
C VAL A 10 -39.25 20.64 -2.10
N HIS A 11 -39.94 19.52 -2.28
CA HIS A 11 -39.76 18.72 -3.49
C HIS A 11 -40.29 19.53 -4.68
N GLY A 12 -39.38 20.31 -5.27
CA GLY A 12 -39.57 20.84 -6.62
C GLY A 12 -39.65 19.67 -7.58
N PHE A 13 -40.87 19.20 -7.87
CA PHE A 13 -41.08 18.27 -8.97
C PHE A 13 -40.57 18.91 -10.26
N PRO A 14 -39.70 18.23 -11.04
CA PRO A 14 -39.34 18.70 -12.35
C PRO A 14 -40.59 18.66 -13.23
N THR A 15 -41.16 19.83 -13.47
CA THR A 15 -42.36 19.99 -14.29
C THR A 15 -42.04 19.59 -15.72
N LEU A 16 -42.69 18.54 -16.24
CA LEU A 16 -42.64 18.23 -17.67
C LEU A 16 -43.16 19.44 -18.46
N PRO A 17 -42.36 20.03 -19.37
CA PRO A 17 -42.80 21.17 -20.16
C PRO A 17 -43.74 20.70 -21.27
N TYR A 18 -45.05 20.72 -21.04
CA TYR A 18 -45.99 20.53 -22.13
C TYR A 18 -46.12 21.81 -22.95
N LYS A 19 -45.69 21.77 -24.22
CA LYS A 19 -46.00 22.83 -25.19
C LYS A 19 -47.43 22.61 -25.71
N ASN A 20 -48.34 23.49 -25.30
CA ASN A 20 -49.39 24.00 -26.18
C ASN A 20 -49.42 25.53 -25.99
N ASP A 21 -49.33 26.27 -27.09
CA ASP A 21 -49.36 27.74 -27.19
C ASP A 21 -48.41 28.55 -26.28
N GLY A 22 -47.18 28.07 -26.12
CA GLY A 22 -46.03 28.92 -25.79
C GLY A 22 -45.98 29.55 -24.39
N ARG A 23 -46.91 29.22 -23.48
CA ARG A 23 -46.93 29.70 -22.09
C ARG A 23 -46.94 28.52 -21.11
N ARG A 24 -45.90 28.40 -20.27
CA ARG A 24 -45.82 27.35 -19.24
C ARG A 24 -46.93 27.56 -18.22
N LYS A 25 -47.70 26.50 -17.91
CA LYS A 25 -48.70 26.46 -16.85
C LYS A 25 -48.26 25.43 -15.82
N PHE A 26 -48.55 25.69 -14.56
CA PHE A 26 -48.26 24.79 -13.46
C PHE A 26 -49.56 24.48 -12.73
N ASP A 27 -49.92 23.20 -12.64
CA ASP A 27 -50.87 22.73 -11.65
C ASP A 27 -50.07 22.42 -10.37
N ILE A 28 -50.42 23.06 -9.25
CA ILE A 28 -49.92 22.72 -7.93
C ILE A 28 -51.00 21.91 -7.22
N PHE A 29 -50.57 20.82 -6.58
CA PHE A 29 -51.43 19.96 -5.79
C PHE A 29 -51.05 20.13 -4.32
N THR A 30 -52.03 20.46 -3.49
CA THR A 30 -51.85 20.55 -2.03
C THR A 30 -52.65 19.44 -1.38
N LEU A 31 -51.99 18.62 -0.57
CA LEU A 31 -52.65 17.64 0.27
C LEU A 31 -52.97 18.28 1.62
N GLN A 32 -54.25 18.37 1.96
CA GLN A 32 -54.70 18.78 3.29
C GLN A 32 -55.16 17.53 4.03
N THR A 33 -54.53 17.26 5.17
CA THR A 33 -54.98 16.27 6.16
C THR A 33 -55.75 17.00 7.27
N ASP A 34 -56.68 16.35 7.95
CA ASP A 34 -57.34 16.92 9.16
C ASP A 34 -57.24 15.97 10.37
N SER A 35 -57.02 16.56 11.55
CA SER A 35 -56.57 15.91 12.79
C SER A 35 -57.52 14.95 13.45
N SER A 36 -58.80 15.14 13.20
CA SER A 36 -59.86 14.50 13.98
C SER A 36 -60.41 13.24 13.32
N ASP A 37 -60.10 13.00 12.05
CA ASP A 37 -60.66 11.89 11.28
C ASP A 37 -59.70 11.22 10.27
N GLY A 38 -58.46 11.72 10.12
CA GLY A 38 -57.39 11.02 9.38
C GLY A 38 -57.59 10.94 7.86
N THR A 39 -58.50 11.75 7.30
CA THR A 39 -58.69 11.82 5.84
C THR A 39 -57.76 12.84 5.19
N ALA A 40 -57.37 12.59 3.93
CA ALA A 40 -56.50 13.47 3.16
C ALA A 40 -57.16 13.85 1.83
N GLN A 41 -57.41 15.14 1.59
CA GLN A 41 -57.95 15.64 0.32
C GLN A 41 -56.85 16.28 -0.53
N LEU A 42 -56.81 15.90 -1.81
CA LEU A 42 -55.89 16.45 -2.80
C LEU A 42 -56.57 17.59 -3.59
N ALA A 43 -56.29 18.83 -3.22
CA ALA A 43 -56.79 20.00 -3.95
C ALA A 43 -55.83 20.38 -5.09
N ARG A 44 -56.38 20.58 -6.30
CA ARG A 44 -55.64 21.06 -7.49
C ARG A 44 -55.86 22.57 -7.67
N ALA A 45 -54.80 23.35 -7.51
CA ALA A 45 -54.78 24.78 -7.83
C ALA A 45 -53.96 25.02 -9.12
N ARG A 46 -54.55 25.70 -10.11
CA ARG A 46 -53.89 26.00 -11.38
C ARG A 46 -53.34 27.42 -11.38
N LEU A 47 -52.02 27.58 -11.34
CA LEU A 47 -51.36 28.89 -11.33
C LEU A 47 -51.06 29.38 -12.75
N ALA A 48 -51.48 30.61 -13.04
CA ALA A 48 -51.27 31.27 -14.31
C ALA A 48 -49.98 32.12 -14.29
N GLY A 49 -48.86 31.50 -14.69
CA GLY A 49 -47.70 32.15 -15.34
C GLY A 49 -46.83 33.16 -14.56
N SER A 50 -47.30 33.84 -13.52
CA SER A 50 -46.58 35.00 -12.95
C SER A 50 -46.86 35.30 -11.47
N GLN A 51 -47.06 34.28 -10.61
CA GLN A 51 -47.20 34.46 -9.15
C GLN A 51 -46.43 33.38 -8.35
N GLU A 52 -45.87 33.76 -7.20
CA GLU A 52 -44.96 32.94 -6.39
C GLU A 52 -45.67 32.12 -5.28
N PRO A 53 -45.14 30.94 -4.86
CA PRO A 53 -45.92 29.95 -4.13
C PRO A 53 -45.94 30.05 -2.59
N ILE A 54 -45.26 31.02 -1.98
CA ILE A 54 -44.88 31.00 -0.54
C ILE A 54 -46.04 31.26 0.46
N ARG A 55 -47.30 31.45 0.02
CA ARG A 55 -48.38 32.04 0.85
C ARG A 55 -49.51 31.11 1.37
N LEU A 56 -49.38 29.78 1.35
CA LEU A 56 -50.47 28.85 1.72
C LEU A 56 -50.21 27.90 2.91
N TYR A 57 -49.24 28.21 3.77
CA TYR A 57 -48.87 27.38 4.93
C TYR A 57 -49.76 27.62 6.18
N ALA A 58 -51.09 27.51 6.07
CA ALA A 58 -52.00 28.07 7.08
C ALA A 58 -52.92 27.10 7.87
N GLN A 59 -53.36 25.94 7.35
CA GLN A 59 -54.51 25.18 7.91
C GLN A 59 -54.46 23.64 7.61
N GLY A 60 -54.59 22.73 8.60
CA GLY A 60 -54.90 21.27 8.41
C GLY A 60 -53.97 20.19 9.08
N PRO A 61 -54.42 19.32 10.05
CA PRO A 61 -53.55 18.38 10.83
C PRO A 61 -53.75 16.81 10.74
N TYR A 62 -53.57 16.03 11.86
CA TYR A 62 -53.17 14.60 12.18
C TYR A 62 -54.05 13.27 11.99
N ASP A 63 -53.47 12.10 12.41
CA ASP A 63 -54.04 10.83 12.99
C ASP A 63 -54.47 9.53 12.19
N TRP A 64 -54.52 8.37 12.91
CA TRP A 64 -54.18 6.97 12.46
C TRP A 64 -54.87 5.81 13.26
N PRO A 65 -55.12 4.57 12.71
CA PRO A 65 -54.49 3.31 13.25
C PRO A 65 -54.39 2.07 12.26
N ALA A 66 -54.42 0.79 12.75
CA ALA A 66 -54.16 -0.49 12.03
C ALA A 66 -54.87 -1.75 12.63
N LEU A 67 -54.89 -2.96 11.97
CA LEU A 67 -54.66 -4.35 12.56
C LEU A 67 -55.09 -5.64 11.76
N ALA A 68 -54.36 -6.75 12.01
CA ALA A 68 -54.76 -8.19 12.10
C ALA A 68 -54.81 -9.16 10.87
N LEU A 69 -54.90 -10.48 11.16
CA LEU A 69 -54.30 -11.63 10.40
C LEU A 69 -55.20 -12.89 10.30
N ARG A 70 -54.87 -13.76 9.31
CA ARG A 70 -55.07 -15.25 9.17
C ARG A 70 -56.33 -15.86 8.47
N ALA A 71 -56.02 -16.48 7.32
CA ALA A 71 -56.30 -17.87 6.90
C ALA A 71 -57.73 -18.46 6.90
N GLU A 72 -58.30 -18.58 5.69
CA GLU A 72 -58.70 -19.87 5.07
C GLU A 72 -58.73 -19.71 3.53
N SER A 73 -58.79 -20.81 2.76
CA SER A 73 -58.46 -20.83 1.33
C SER A 73 -59.66 -20.74 0.37
N ASP A 74 -59.34 -20.58 -0.92
CA ASP A 74 -60.17 -21.01 -2.08
C ASP A 74 -61.40 -20.19 -2.51
N SER A 75 -61.47 -18.88 -2.25
CA SER A 75 -62.52 -18.02 -2.86
C SER A 75 -62.09 -16.64 -3.41
N VAL A 76 -60.82 -16.21 -3.28
CA VAL A 76 -60.38 -14.85 -3.69
C VAL A 76 -59.43 -14.88 -4.90
N LEU A 77 -59.67 -15.79 -5.85
CA LEU A 77 -58.93 -15.84 -7.13
C LEU A 77 -59.51 -14.96 -8.25
N GLU A 78 -60.62 -14.25 -8.00
CA GLU A 78 -61.27 -13.40 -9.01
C GLU A 78 -61.11 -11.87 -8.80
N SER A 79 -60.44 -11.41 -7.73
CA SER A 79 -60.44 -9.97 -7.41
C SER A 79 -59.14 -9.38 -6.85
N SER A 80 -57.95 -9.82 -7.30
CA SER A 80 -56.74 -8.97 -7.18
C SER A 80 -55.53 -9.35 -8.06
N GLY A 81 -55.59 -9.03 -9.36
CA GLY A 81 -54.42 -9.19 -10.26
C GLY A 81 -53.16 -8.42 -9.83
N VAL A 82 -53.31 -7.32 -9.07
CA VAL A 82 -52.19 -6.49 -8.58
C VAL A 82 -51.71 -6.92 -7.19
N ILE A 83 -52.61 -7.25 -6.26
CA ILE A 83 -52.23 -7.63 -4.88
C ILE A 83 -51.55 -9.00 -4.86
N GLY A 84 -52.04 -9.96 -5.66
CA GLY A 84 -51.34 -11.23 -5.88
C GLY A 84 -49.92 -11.04 -6.48
N TRP A 85 -49.74 -10.05 -7.35
CA TRP A 85 -48.45 -9.74 -7.97
C TRP A 85 -47.47 -9.04 -7.02
N GLU A 86 -47.93 -8.06 -6.22
CA GLU A 86 -47.10 -7.44 -5.17
C GLU A 86 -46.68 -8.49 -4.11
N THR A 87 -47.57 -9.41 -3.75
CA THR A 87 -47.28 -10.49 -2.79
C THR A 87 -46.24 -11.48 -3.36
N TYR A 88 -46.35 -11.86 -4.64
CA TYR A 88 -45.33 -12.67 -5.33
C TYR A 88 -43.97 -11.97 -5.39
N MET A 89 -43.94 -10.66 -5.67
CA MET A 89 -42.70 -9.87 -5.69
C MET A 89 -42.07 -9.76 -4.29
N GLN A 90 -42.86 -9.55 -3.23
CA GLN A 90 -42.38 -9.53 -1.84
C GLN A 90 -41.81 -10.90 -1.40
N MET A 91 -42.45 -12.01 -1.79
CA MET A 91 -41.94 -13.36 -1.51
C MET A 91 -40.60 -13.64 -2.22
N ARG A 92 -40.41 -13.13 -3.45
CA ARG A 92 -39.13 -13.21 -4.18
C ARG A 92 -38.05 -12.31 -3.59
N GLU A 93 -38.41 -11.11 -3.15
CA GLU A 93 -37.51 -10.13 -2.52
C GLU A 93 -36.93 -10.68 -1.21
N ALA A 94 -37.74 -11.34 -0.38
CA ALA A 94 -37.30 -12.03 0.83
C ALA A 94 -36.31 -13.19 0.57
N GLN A 95 -36.35 -13.82 -0.62
CA GLN A 95 -35.37 -14.83 -1.04
C GLN A 95 -34.06 -14.23 -1.58
N LEU A 96 -34.10 -12.98 -2.05
CA LEU A 96 -32.95 -12.29 -2.66
C LEU A 96 -32.15 -11.46 -1.64
N LEU A 97 -32.78 -10.94 -0.59
CA LEU A 97 -32.16 -10.08 0.44
C LEU A 97 -31.33 -10.84 1.50
N VAL A 98 -31.03 -12.13 1.31
CA VAL A 98 -30.09 -12.90 2.16
C VAL A 98 -28.64 -12.56 1.75
N GLY A 99 -28.25 -11.30 1.89
CA GLY A 99 -26.95 -10.77 1.49
C GLY A 99 -26.78 -9.28 1.79
N ASN A 100 -25.58 -8.87 2.21
CA ASN A 100 -25.35 -7.57 2.85
C ASN A 100 -25.17 -6.39 1.84
N HIS A 101 -26.15 -6.20 0.95
CA HIS A 101 -26.11 -5.20 -0.14
C HIS A 101 -27.42 -4.39 -0.27
N ALA A 102 -28.10 -4.12 0.85
CA ALA A 102 -29.45 -3.56 0.89
C ALA A 102 -29.65 -2.28 0.05
N ASP A 103 -28.83 -1.25 0.23
CA ASP A 103 -29.26 0.12 -0.12
C ASP A 103 -29.35 0.43 -1.62
N LYS A 104 -28.42 -0.07 -2.45
CA LYS A 104 -28.42 0.20 -3.90
C LYS A 104 -29.32 -0.75 -4.69
N GLU A 105 -29.46 -1.98 -4.23
CA GLU A 105 -30.32 -2.97 -4.87
C GLU A 105 -31.79 -2.69 -4.52
N ALA A 106 -32.08 -2.30 -3.27
CA ALA A 106 -33.40 -1.79 -2.89
C ALA A 106 -33.77 -0.51 -3.65
N ALA A 107 -32.86 0.45 -3.87
CA ALA A 107 -33.18 1.65 -4.65
C ALA A 107 -33.53 1.35 -6.12
N PHE A 108 -32.87 0.36 -6.74
CA PHE A 108 -33.17 -0.07 -8.11
C PHE A 108 -34.50 -0.85 -8.19
N LEU A 109 -34.75 -1.76 -7.23
CA LEU A 109 -36.01 -2.48 -7.11
C LEU A 109 -37.18 -1.53 -6.80
N GLN A 110 -36.95 -0.50 -5.98
CA GLN A 110 -37.94 0.53 -5.69
C GLN A 110 -38.24 1.37 -6.94
N HIS A 111 -37.24 1.77 -7.74
CA HIS A 111 -37.49 2.44 -9.02
C HIS A 111 -38.32 1.56 -9.97
N LEU A 112 -38.04 0.26 -10.08
CA LEU A 112 -38.85 -0.67 -10.87
C LEU A 112 -40.28 -0.80 -10.33
N ARG A 113 -40.44 -0.84 -9.00
CA ARG A 113 -41.74 -0.86 -8.31
C ARG A 113 -42.55 0.41 -8.58
N ASP A 114 -41.90 1.58 -8.54
CA ASP A 114 -42.53 2.88 -8.79
C ASP A 114 -42.89 3.07 -10.27
N SER A 115 -42.05 2.57 -11.19
CA SER A 115 -42.36 2.54 -12.63
C SER A 115 -43.53 1.60 -12.94
N ALA A 116 -43.56 0.40 -12.34
CA ALA A 116 -44.67 -0.55 -12.50
C ALA A 116 -45.98 0.00 -11.89
N ARG A 117 -45.92 0.64 -10.72
CA ARG A 117 -47.08 1.33 -10.11
C ARG A 117 -47.56 2.50 -10.96
N GLY A 118 -46.66 3.27 -11.58
CA GLY A 118 -47.03 4.33 -12.53
C GLY A 118 -47.78 3.80 -13.76
N VAL A 119 -47.34 2.67 -14.32
CA VAL A 119 -48.04 1.98 -15.43
C VAL A 119 -49.40 1.42 -14.98
N ALA A 120 -49.49 0.86 -13.76
CA ALA A 120 -50.74 0.35 -13.20
C ALA A 120 -51.75 1.47 -12.85
N GLN A 121 -51.29 2.62 -12.35
CA GLN A 121 -52.14 3.78 -12.08
C GLN A 121 -52.64 4.44 -13.37
N GLY A 122 -51.78 4.56 -14.40
CA GLY A 122 -52.21 4.99 -15.73
C GLY A 122 -53.15 4.00 -16.45
N SER A 123 -53.35 2.80 -15.89
CA SER A 123 -54.22 1.74 -16.41
C SER A 123 -55.62 1.72 -15.77
N LEU A 124 -55.91 2.59 -14.79
CA LEU A 124 -57.22 2.63 -14.11
C LEU A 124 -58.25 3.56 -14.78
N ASP A 125 -57.83 4.44 -15.69
CA ASP A 125 -58.71 5.35 -16.45
C ASP A 125 -59.17 4.79 -17.82
N ALA A 126 -59.04 3.48 -18.06
CA ALA A 126 -59.33 2.86 -19.36
C ALA A 126 -60.27 1.65 -19.27
N ASP A 127 -61.55 1.87 -19.59
CA ASP A 127 -62.60 0.87 -19.81
C ASP A 127 -62.37 -0.06 -21.04
N ILE A 128 -61.11 -0.20 -21.50
CA ILE A 128 -60.75 -0.84 -22.78
C ILE A 128 -59.60 -1.84 -22.59
N TRP A 129 -59.83 -2.89 -21.81
CA TRP A 129 -58.97 -4.09 -21.80
C TRP A 129 -59.49 -5.18 -22.73
N GLY A 130 -59.53 -4.83 -24.02
CA GLY A 130 -59.55 -5.80 -25.11
C GLY A 130 -58.20 -6.52 -25.27
N THR A 131 -57.90 -6.97 -26.49
CA THR A 131 -56.73 -7.83 -26.85
C THR A 131 -55.34 -7.31 -26.42
N ASN A 132 -55.20 -6.07 -25.97
CA ASN A 132 -53.96 -5.51 -25.43
C ASN A 132 -53.56 -6.07 -24.05
N LYS A 133 -54.43 -6.79 -23.32
CA LYS A 133 -54.07 -7.46 -22.05
C LYS A 133 -52.84 -8.39 -22.22
N SER A 134 -52.78 -9.07 -23.37
CA SER A 134 -51.63 -9.88 -23.81
C SER A 134 -50.35 -9.05 -24.00
N ARG A 135 -50.41 -7.83 -24.54
CA ARG A 135 -49.21 -7.05 -24.88
C ARG A 135 -48.46 -6.49 -23.68
N VAL A 136 -49.17 -6.03 -22.64
CA VAL A 136 -48.50 -5.56 -21.40
C VAL A 136 -47.95 -6.75 -20.60
N PHE A 137 -48.67 -7.88 -20.56
CA PHE A 137 -48.14 -9.11 -19.97
C PHE A 137 -46.92 -9.64 -20.73
N MET A 138 -46.95 -9.69 -22.07
CA MET A 138 -45.80 -10.09 -22.87
C MET A 138 -44.63 -9.12 -22.74
N TRP A 139 -44.87 -7.81 -22.61
CA TRP A 139 -43.79 -6.82 -22.39
C TRP A 139 -43.15 -6.97 -21.00
N LEU A 140 -43.95 -7.23 -19.96
CA LEU A 140 -43.46 -7.52 -18.61
C LEU A 140 -42.79 -8.90 -18.52
N GLU A 141 -43.31 -9.92 -19.22
CA GLU A 141 -42.61 -11.20 -19.39
C GLU A 141 -41.31 -11.01 -20.17
N THR A 142 -41.27 -10.19 -21.22
CA THR A 142 -40.03 -9.88 -21.95
C THR A 142 -39.04 -9.20 -21.03
N ILE A 143 -39.46 -8.22 -20.21
CA ILE A 143 -38.58 -7.61 -19.20
C ILE A 143 -38.12 -8.64 -18.14
N MET A 144 -38.98 -9.54 -17.68
CA MET A 144 -38.61 -10.56 -16.68
C MET A 144 -37.74 -11.67 -17.28
N GLN A 145 -37.93 -12.02 -18.55
CA GLN A 145 -37.06 -12.89 -19.34
C GLN A 145 -35.73 -12.18 -19.62
N ASP A 146 -35.73 -10.90 -19.94
CA ASP A 146 -34.53 -10.06 -20.08
C ASP A 146 -33.83 -9.84 -18.74
N ILE A 147 -34.50 -9.90 -17.59
CA ILE A 147 -33.87 -9.89 -16.25
C ILE A 147 -33.33 -11.28 -15.86
N ALA A 148 -33.98 -12.36 -16.30
CA ALA A 148 -33.53 -13.73 -16.08
C ALA A 148 -32.43 -14.19 -17.05
N ALA A 149 -32.41 -13.63 -18.26
CA ALA A 149 -31.45 -13.85 -19.34
C ALA A 149 -30.40 -12.74 -19.43
N ALA A 150 -30.63 -11.55 -18.85
CA ALA A 150 -29.54 -10.68 -18.43
C ALA A 150 -28.59 -11.56 -17.63
N PRO A 151 -27.29 -11.60 -17.99
CA PRO A 151 -26.37 -12.58 -17.45
C PRO A 151 -26.32 -12.41 -15.94
N ARG A 152 -26.98 -13.34 -15.22
CA ARG A 152 -27.16 -13.36 -13.75
C ARG A 152 -25.94 -12.73 -13.12
N ARG A 153 -26.06 -11.47 -12.64
CA ARG A 153 -24.93 -10.55 -12.39
C ARG A 153 -23.72 -11.36 -12.00
N VAL A 154 -22.81 -11.61 -12.94
CA VAL A 154 -21.60 -12.36 -12.66
C VAL A 154 -20.94 -11.56 -11.57
N LEU A 155 -20.93 -12.10 -10.34
CA LEU A 155 -20.41 -11.44 -9.14
C LEU A 155 -19.19 -10.65 -9.57
N PRO A 156 -19.22 -9.29 -9.53
CA PRO A 156 -18.22 -8.48 -10.21
C PRO A 156 -16.88 -9.02 -9.78
N ARG A 157 -16.12 -9.55 -10.76
CA ARG A 157 -15.14 -10.62 -10.52
C ARG A 157 -13.92 -10.02 -9.84
N CYS A 158 -14.11 -9.70 -8.57
CA CYS A 158 -13.19 -9.03 -7.68
C CYS A 158 -11.89 -9.80 -7.72
N ARG A 159 -10.79 -9.09 -8.00
CA ARG A 159 -9.49 -9.73 -8.09
C ARG A 159 -9.19 -10.39 -6.76
N VAL A 160 -8.80 -11.66 -6.83
CA VAL A 160 -8.70 -12.50 -5.65
C VAL A 160 -7.34 -12.25 -5.00
N PHE A 161 -7.32 -11.81 -3.74
CA PHE A 161 -6.08 -11.70 -2.99
C PHE A 161 -5.91 -12.85 -2.01
N LYS A 162 -4.66 -13.23 -1.73
CA LYS A 162 -4.28 -14.15 -0.67
C LYS A 162 -3.24 -13.49 0.23
N VAL A 163 -3.45 -13.60 1.54
CA VAL A 163 -2.53 -13.11 2.56
C VAL A 163 -1.77 -14.30 3.18
N GLY A 164 -0.51 -14.10 3.55
CA GLY A 164 0.29 -15.07 4.31
C GLY A 164 -0.18 -15.26 5.75
N GLN A 165 0.52 -16.10 6.51
CA GLN A 165 0.08 -16.61 7.81
C GLN A 165 0.52 -15.75 9.01
N ARG A 166 1.54 -14.91 8.85
CA ARG A 166 1.99 -13.98 9.89
C ARG A 166 0.89 -12.97 10.28
N GLY A 167 0.53 -12.97 11.56
CA GLY A 167 -0.52 -12.09 12.09
C GLY A 167 -0.19 -10.60 12.13
N ASP A 168 1.10 -10.21 12.04
CA ASP A 168 1.53 -8.82 12.24
C ASP A 168 1.17 -7.88 11.07
N TYR A 169 1.19 -8.36 9.83
CA TYR A 169 0.73 -7.59 8.66
C TYR A 169 -0.70 -7.96 8.20
N GLN A 170 -1.27 -9.09 8.66
CA GLN A 170 -2.50 -9.64 8.11
C GLN A 170 -3.66 -8.63 8.09
N LYS A 171 -3.81 -7.85 9.17
CA LYS A 171 -4.87 -6.84 9.31
C LYS A 171 -4.71 -5.70 8.30
N SER A 172 -3.54 -5.05 8.23
CA SER A 172 -3.34 -3.89 7.35
C SER A 172 -3.41 -4.27 5.88
N ILE A 173 -2.89 -5.44 5.50
CA ILE A 173 -2.97 -5.95 4.13
C ILE A 173 -4.40 -6.30 3.72
N ARG A 174 -5.18 -6.99 4.57
CA ARG A 174 -6.61 -7.26 4.31
C ARG A 174 -7.41 -5.98 4.13
N GLN A 175 -7.26 -5.03 5.05
CA GLN A 175 -7.96 -3.75 5.00
C GLN A 175 -7.58 -2.95 3.73
N ALA A 176 -6.32 -2.99 3.31
CA ALA A 176 -5.86 -2.32 2.09
C ALA A 176 -6.44 -2.94 0.82
N ALA A 177 -6.46 -4.28 0.72
CA ALA A 177 -7.03 -4.99 -0.43
C ALA A 177 -8.57 -4.85 -0.49
N GLN A 178 -9.26 -4.92 0.65
CA GLN A 178 -10.71 -4.70 0.74
C GLN A 178 -11.09 -3.27 0.34
N ALA A 179 -10.29 -2.26 0.71
CA ALA A 179 -10.47 -0.88 0.26
C ALA A 179 -10.24 -0.66 -1.25
N LEU A 180 -9.72 -1.67 -1.97
CA LEU A 180 -9.63 -1.72 -3.43
C LEU A 180 -10.69 -2.66 -4.06
N ASN A 181 -11.73 -3.04 -3.31
CA ASN A 181 -12.80 -3.96 -3.73
C ASN A 181 -12.30 -5.36 -4.14
N MET A 182 -11.17 -5.81 -3.57
CA MET A 182 -10.63 -7.16 -3.79
C MET A 182 -11.28 -8.18 -2.86
N CYS A 183 -11.33 -9.44 -3.29
CA CYS A 183 -11.91 -10.54 -2.51
C CYS A 183 -10.83 -11.47 -1.94
N GLU A 184 -10.92 -11.82 -0.65
CA GLU A 184 -9.97 -12.76 -0.04
C GLU A 184 -10.25 -14.20 -0.53
N ALA A 185 -9.19 -14.94 -0.86
CA ALA A 185 -9.30 -16.33 -1.29
C ALA A 185 -9.90 -17.21 -0.18
N ARG A 186 -11.08 -17.80 -0.43
CA ARG A 186 -11.71 -18.74 0.51
C ARG A 186 -10.86 -20.01 0.66
N PRO A 187 -10.67 -20.56 1.88
CA PRO A 187 -9.92 -21.79 2.10
C PRO A 187 -10.41 -22.97 1.22
N ASP A 188 -11.72 -23.14 1.13
CA ASP A 188 -12.37 -24.30 0.48
C ASP A 188 -12.29 -24.24 -1.06
N ALA A 189 -12.11 -23.04 -1.62
CA ALA A 189 -11.96 -22.82 -3.06
C ALA A 189 -10.54 -23.20 -3.57
N LEU A 190 -9.57 -23.38 -2.68
CA LEU A 190 -8.21 -23.81 -3.02
C LEU A 190 -8.09 -25.32 -3.26
N LEU A 191 -9.09 -26.10 -2.83
CA LEU A 191 -9.12 -27.57 -2.94
C LEU A 191 -9.91 -28.07 -4.16
N SER A 192 -10.91 -27.30 -4.61
CA SER A 192 -11.95 -27.77 -5.54
C SER A 192 -11.64 -27.58 -7.03
N HIS A 193 -10.64 -26.77 -7.39
CA HIS A 193 -10.33 -26.43 -8.79
C HIS A 193 -8.85 -26.52 -9.18
N GLY A 194 -8.02 -27.22 -8.39
CA GLY A 194 -6.62 -27.50 -8.74
C GLY A 194 -5.72 -26.26 -8.94
N SER A 195 -6.18 -25.06 -8.61
CA SER A 195 -5.42 -23.81 -8.74
C SER A 195 -5.35 -23.07 -7.41
N ASN A 196 -4.19 -22.50 -7.12
CA ASN A 196 -4.00 -21.54 -6.04
C ASN A 196 -4.54 -20.19 -6.56
N GLY A 197 -5.85 -20.12 -6.77
CA GLY A 197 -6.53 -19.17 -7.67
C GLY A 197 -6.60 -17.71 -7.22
N TYR A 198 -5.48 -17.14 -6.77
CA TYR A 198 -5.33 -15.72 -6.49
C TYR A 198 -4.72 -14.96 -7.67
N ASP A 199 -5.07 -13.68 -7.75
CA ASP A 199 -4.52 -12.67 -8.65
C ASP A 199 -3.41 -11.85 -7.99
N PHE A 200 -3.44 -11.72 -6.66
CA PHE A 200 -2.45 -11.02 -5.85
C PHE A 200 -2.12 -11.85 -4.60
N TYR A 201 -0.84 -12.00 -4.28
CA TYR A 201 -0.38 -12.61 -3.03
C TYR A 201 0.59 -11.69 -2.30
N TRP A 202 0.31 -11.48 -1.02
CA TRP A 202 1.23 -10.84 -0.08
C TRP A 202 1.45 -11.79 1.09
N GLY A 203 2.68 -12.17 1.38
CA GLY A 203 2.93 -13.04 2.51
C GLY A 203 4.40 -13.17 2.88
N GLU A 204 4.74 -14.30 3.50
CA GLU A 204 6.12 -14.66 3.81
C GLU A 204 6.95 -14.79 2.53
N GLN A 205 8.22 -14.39 2.60
CA GLN A 205 9.19 -14.73 1.56
C GLN A 205 9.29 -16.25 1.40
N TRP A 206 9.24 -16.72 0.15
CA TRP A 206 9.43 -18.12 -0.20
C TRP A 206 10.92 -18.42 -0.39
N GLU A 207 11.40 -19.47 0.26
CA GLU A 207 12.83 -19.82 0.31
C GLU A 207 13.23 -20.93 -0.66
N ARG A 208 12.25 -21.65 -1.24
CA ARG A 208 12.51 -22.81 -2.11
C ARG A 208 12.00 -22.58 -3.53
N MET A 209 12.85 -22.87 -4.52
CA MET A 209 12.54 -22.76 -5.96
C MET A 209 11.19 -23.41 -6.33
N ALA A 210 10.89 -24.58 -5.78
CA ALA A 210 9.63 -25.30 -6.01
C ALA A 210 8.35 -24.54 -5.62
N GLN A 211 8.43 -23.54 -4.74
CA GLN A 211 7.29 -22.65 -4.42
C GLN A 211 7.01 -21.67 -5.57
N TYR A 212 8.07 -21.25 -6.28
CA TYR A 212 7.95 -20.31 -7.40
C TYR A 212 7.52 -20.99 -8.70
N THR A 213 7.85 -22.26 -8.87
CA THR A 213 7.48 -23.07 -10.05
C THR A 213 6.19 -23.88 -9.84
N ASP A 214 5.35 -23.51 -8.85
CA ASP A 214 4.05 -24.16 -8.63
C ASP A 214 3.10 -23.85 -9.81
N PRO A 215 2.71 -24.85 -10.63
CA PRO A 215 1.90 -24.64 -11.83
C PRO A 215 0.48 -24.12 -11.52
N ARG A 216 0.09 -24.11 -10.24
CA ARG A 216 -1.20 -23.64 -9.76
C ARG A 216 -1.26 -22.12 -9.57
N ILE A 217 -0.13 -21.41 -9.69
CA ILE A 217 -0.07 -19.94 -9.67
C ILE A 217 -0.53 -19.40 -11.03
N ARG A 218 -1.47 -18.45 -11.04
CA ARG A 218 -1.94 -17.83 -12.29
C ARG A 218 -0.81 -17.09 -13.00
N ARG A 219 -0.70 -17.22 -14.33
CA ARG A 219 0.29 -16.47 -15.14
C ARG A 219 0.17 -14.94 -15.01
N THR A 220 -1.02 -14.44 -14.69
CA THR A 220 -1.32 -13.02 -14.45
C THR A 220 -1.20 -12.60 -12.97
N ALA A 221 -0.77 -13.49 -12.08
CA ALA A 221 -0.64 -13.21 -10.66
C ALA A 221 0.49 -12.21 -10.37
N ILE A 222 0.39 -11.59 -9.20
CA ILE A 222 1.39 -10.69 -8.65
C ILE A 222 1.77 -11.23 -7.27
N VAL A 223 3.03 -11.63 -7.10
CA VAL A 223 3.50 -12.37 -5.92
C VAL A 223 4.52 -11.55 -5.14
N GLY A 224 4.22 -11.26 -3.87
CA GLY A 224 5.09 -10.53 -2.94
C GLY A 224 6.25 -11.37 -2.40
N SER A 225 7.03 -11.99 -3.28
CA SER A 225 8.24 -12.71 -2.91
C SER A 225 9.23 -12.77 -4.08
N VAL A 226 10.52 -12.55 -3.79
CA VAL A 226 11.63 -12.75 -4.73
C VAL A 226 12.73 -13.56 -4.05
N LEU A 227 13.16 -14.66 -4.68
CA LEU A 227 14.18 -15.54 -4.13
C LEU A 227 15.56 -14.88 -4.17
N GLY A 228 16.42 -15.23 -3.21
CA GLY A 228 17.80 -14.73 -3.12
C GLY A 228 17.98 -13.48 -2.26
N PHE A 229 17.09 -12.48 -2.32
CA PHE A 229 17.32 -11.19 -1.64
C PHE A 229 17.50 -11.31 -0.12
N MET A 230 16.80 -12.25 0.53
CA MET A 230 16.98 -12.50 1.97
C MET A 230 18.43 -12.93 2.31
N LYS A 231 19.05 -13.75 1.44
CA LYS A 231 20.41 -14.30 1.59
C LYS A 231 21.50 -13.35 1.11
N SER A 232 21.19 -12.46 0.15
CA SER A 232 22.14 -11.49 -0.40
C SER A 232 22.18 -10.16 0.37
N MET A 233 21.07 -9.72 0.98
CA MET A 233 21.04 -8.49 1.80
C MET A 233 20.11 -8.51 3.03
N GLY A 234 19.20 -9.49 3.14
CA GLY A 234 18.11 -9.46 4.13
C GLY A 234 18.47 -9.82 5.58
N ASP A 235 19.63 -10.43 5.82
CA ASP A 235 20.15 -10.71 7.16
C ASP A 235 21.42 -9.90 7.49
N LYS A 236 21.78 -9.86 8.78
CA LYS A 236 22.86 -9.03 9.32
C LYS A 236 24.25 -9.51 8.84
N MET A 237 24.40 -10.82 8.63
CA MET A 237 25.62 -11.42 8.08
C MET A 237 25.77 -11.07 6.59
N ALA A 238 24.67 -11.14 5.83
CA ALA A 238 24.61 -10.80 4.42
C ALA A 238 24.96 -9.33 4.17
N LEU A 239 24.37 -8.40 4.93
CA LEU A 239 24.68 -6.96 4.80
C LEU A 239 26.16 -6.65 5.11
N ALA A 240 26.74 -7.25 6.15
CA ALA A 240 28.15 -7.09 6.49
C ALA A 240 29.09 -7.71 5.43
N ARG A 241 28.70 -8.84 4.82
CA ARG A 241 29.41 -9.45 3.69
C ARG A 241 29.35 -8.54 2.46
N LEU A 242 28.16 -8.08 2.08
CA LEU A 242 27.92 -7.20 0.94
C LEU A 242 28.74 -5.90 1.01
N PHE A 243 28.84 -5.30 2.21
CA PHE A 243 29.70 -4.12 2.40
C PHE A 243 31.20 -4.46 2.32
N SER A 244 31.62 -5.65 2.76
CA SER A 244 33.00 -6.13 2.59
C SER A 244 33.38 -6.31 1.12
N GLU A 245 32.48 -6.93 0.35
CA GLU A 245 32.63 -7.14 -1.10
C GLU A 245 32.65 -5.81 -1.85
N CYS A 246 31.78 -4.86 -1.48
CA CYS A 246 31.80 -3.50 -2.01
C CYS A 246 33.15 -2.81 -1.75
N LEU A 247 33.63 -2.78 -0.50
CA LEU A 247 34.92 -2.14 -0.17
C LEU A 247 36.10 -2.76 -0.95
N ALA A 248 36.09 -4.07 -1.19
CA ALA A 248 37.08 -4.73 -2.05
C ALA A 248 36.97 -4.26 -3.51
N GLY A 249 35.76 -4.21 -4.06
CA GLY A 249 35.48 -3.67 -5.39
C GLY A 249 35.86 -2.21 -5.57
N GLN A 250 35.65 -1.36 -4.54
CA GLN A 250 36.06 0.04 -4.54
C GLN A 250 37.60 0.19 -4.55
N ARG A 251 38.34 -0.68 -3.85
CA ARG A 251 39.82 -0.66 -3.91
C ARG A 251 40.35 -1.07 -5.29
N ALA A 252 39.64 -1.94 -5.99
CA ALA A 252 39.98 -2.34 -7.36
C ALA A 252 39.57 -1.29 -8.42
N ASN A 253 38.55 -0.47 -8.13
CA ASN A 253 38.03 0.54 -9.06
C ASN A 253 38.48 1.96 -8.70
N SER A 254 39.53 2.45 -9.37
CA SER A 254 40.11 3.78 -9.15
C SER A 254 39.26 4.96 -9.67
N THR A 255 38.22 4.74 -10.47
CA THR A 255 37.45 5.83 -11.11
C THR A 255 36.37 6.43 -10.21
N HIS A 256 35.98 5.70 -9.16
CA HIS A 256 34.98 6.14 -8.20
C HIS A 256 35.51 5.93 -6.77
N PRO A 257 35.94 6.99 -6.07
CA PRO A 257 36.21 6.92 -4.64
C PRO A 257 34.91 6.90 -3.83
N GLN A 258 34.94 6.25 -2.65
CA GLN A 258 33.92 6.36 -1.58
C GLN A 258 32.46 6.00 -1.93
N TRP A 259 32.18 5.33 -3.05
CA TRP A 259 30.81 4.95 -3.42
C TRP A 259 30.19 3.89 -2.51
N CYS A 260 30.98 3.10 -1.79
CA CYS A 260 30.51 2.04 -0.90
C CYS A 260 30.02 2.51 0.47
N GLU A 261 30.05 3.80 0.79
CA GLU A 261 29.63 4.35 2.10
C GLU A 261 28.09 4.33 2.28
N PHE A 262 27.50 3.13 2.37
CA PHE A 262 26.06 2.92 2.54
C PHE A 262 25.66 2.37 3.92
N THR A 263 26.61 1.84 4.69
CA THR A 263 26.40 1.30 6.05
C THR A 263 27.66 1.47 6.89
N LYS A 264 27.53 1.40 8.22
CA LYS A 264 28.68 1.34 9.14
C LYS A 264 29.28 -0.07 9.16
N ARG A 265 30.59 -0.16 9.38
CA ARG A 265 31.36 -1.39 9.16
C ARG A 265 30.93 -2.51 10.11
N GLY A 266 30.46 -3.61 9.51
CA GLY A 266 30.14 -4.87 10.21
C GLY A 266 31.20 -5.94 9.98
N PHE A 267 31.48 -6.71 11.02
CA PHE A 267 32.41 -7.85 11.03
C PHE A 267 31.66 -9.10 11.47
N ASN A 268 31.69 -10.13 10.63
CA ASN A 268 31.04 -11.40 10.95
C ASN A 268 32.00 -12.26 11.77
N ILE A 269 31.53 -12.67 12.95
CA ILE A 269 32.29 -13.41 13.95
C ILE A 269 31.48 -14.59 14.49
N GLY A 270 32.16 -15.66 14.86
CA GLY A 270 31.58 -16.86 15.47
C GLY A 270 32.49 -17.37 16.57
N ARG A 271 31.90 -17.84 17.67
CA ARG A 271 32.62 -18.32 18.84
C ARG A 271 32.03 -19.63 19.36
N GLN A 272 32.92 -20.55 19.72
CA GLN A 272 32.59 -21.81 20.38
C GLN A 272 33.65 -22.10 21.46
N GLY A 273 33.32 -21.85 22.72
CA GLY A 273 34.26 -21.90 23.84
C GLY A 273 35.44 -20.94 23.62
N LYS A 274 36.65 -21.48 23.56
CA LYS A 274 37.88 -20.72 23.28
C LYS A 274 38.15 -20.52 21.78
N LEU A 275 37.43 -21.20 20.90
CA LEU A 275 37.64 -21.09 19.45
C LEU A 275 36.90 -19.87 18.90
N PHE A 276 37.67 -18.88 18.43
CA PHE A 276 37.16 -17.73 17.70
C PHE A 276 37.33 -17.92 16.19
N ARG A 277 36.33 -17.53 15.41
CA ARG A 277 36.35 -17.50 13.94
C ARG A 277 35.83 -16.15 13.46
N GLY A 278 36.53 -15.52 12.52
CA GLY A 278 36.06 -14.29 11.89
C GLY A 278 37.09 -13.16 11.86
N GLN A 279 36.61 -11.99 11.46
CA GLN A 279 37.41 -10.87 10.93
C GLN A 279 38.04 -9.98 12.01
N HIS A 280 38.69 -10.58 13.02
CA HIS A 280 39.22 -9.86 14.19
C HIS A 280 40.38 -8.90 13.85
N GLN A 281 41.30 -9.31 12.96
CA GLN A 281 42.38 -8.44 12.47
C GLN A 281 41.82 -7.22 11.72
N GLN A 282 40.90 -7.44 10.78
CA GLN A 282 40.28 -6.35 10.01
C GLN A 282 39.42 -5.43 10.91
N PHE A 283 38.85 -5.97 11.98
CA PHE A 283 38.16 -5.19 13.01
C PHE A 283 39.14 -4.29 13.79
N ARG A 284 40.29 -4.82 14.20
CA ARG A 284 41.35 -4.03 14.87
C ARG A 284 41.87 -2.92 13.96
N GLU A 285 42.25 -3.24 12.72
CA GLU A 285 42.69 -2.27 11.70
C GLU A 285 41.66 -1.15 11.49
N TRP A 286 40.38 -1.50 11.40
CA TRP A 286 39.31 -0.52 11.21
C TRP A 286 39.11 0.37 12.45
N SER A 287 39.11 -0.22 13.65
CA SER A 287 38.98 0.50 14.92
C SER A 287 40.07 1.57 15.08
N LEU A 288 41.30 1.24 14.65
CA LEU A 288 42.42 2.19 14.59
C LEU A 288 42.23 3.24 13.49
N SER A 289 41.71 2.88 12.30
CA SER A 289 41.50 3.83 11.21
C SER A 289 40.42 4.89 11.51
N ILE A 290 39.38 4.53 12.27
CA ILE A 290 38.27 5.44 12.60
C ILE A 290 38.52 6.30 13.85
N ARG A 291 39.69 6.19 14.49
CA ARG A 291 39.98 6.87 15.78
C ARG A 291 39.85 8.39 15.80
N GLN A 292 39.90 9.03 14.62
CA GLN A 292 39.65 10.47 14.45
C GLN A 292 38.15 10.83 14.36
N GLU A 293 37.30 9.89 13.93
CA GLU A 293 35.83 10.07 13.90
C GLU A 293 35.19 9.61 15.23
N ASN A 294 35.68 8.50 15.79
CA ASN A 294 35.25 7.93 17.06
C ASN A 294 36.48 7.76 17.97
N THR A 295 36.68 8.68 18.91
CA THR A 295 37.76 8.58 19.92
C THR A 295 37.53 7.40 20.86
N PHE A 296 38.60 6.82 21.42
CA PHE A 296 38.48 5.83 22.48
C PHE A 296 37.97 6.49 23.78
N PRO A 297 37.14 5.80 24.59
CA PRO A 297 36.52 4.49 24.33
C PRO A 297 35.49 4.51 23.19
N GLN A 298 35.63 3.59 22.25
CA GLN A 298 34.70 3.48 21.10
C GLN A 298 33.52 2.56 21.46
N LEU A 299 32.30 2.97 21.12
CA LEU A 299 31.12 2.11 21.22
C LEU A 299 30.91 1.26 19.96
N TRP A 300 30.48 0.03 20.17
CA TRP A 300 30.19 -0.95 19.13
C TRP A 300 28.89 -1.67 19.44
N ILE A 301 28.17 -2.14 18.40
CA ILE A 301 26.91 -2.88 18.55
C ILE A 301 27.10 -4.33 18.08
N LEU A 302 26.95 -5.27 19.01
CA LEU A 302 26.97 -6.70 18.75
C LEU A 302 25.53 -7.16 18.48
N LYS A 303 25.29 -7.78 17.31
CA LYS A 303 23.98 -8.25 16.89
C LYS A 303 24.05 -9.75 16.55
N ALA A 304 23.17 -10.58 17.09
CA ALA A 304 23.08 -11.99 16.69
C ALA A 304 22.71 -12.09 15.19
N GLN A 305 23.38 -12.97 14.43
CA GLN A 305 23.22 -13.00 12.95
C GLN A 305 21.80 -13.42 12.53
N LYS A 306 21.22 -14.39 13.25
CA LYS A 306 19.87 -14.92 13.02
C LYS A 306 18.91 -14.46 14.11
N SER A 307 18.65 -13.15 14.18
CA SER A 307 17.69 -12.57 15.13
C SER A 307 16.87 -11.40 14.57
N PHE A 308 15.66 -11.28 15.12
CA PHE A 308 14.66 -10.26 14.80
C PHE A 308 14.25 -9.53 16.10
N ASN A 309 13.49 -8.44 15.97
CA ASN A 309 12.88 -7.70 17.09
C ASN A 309 13.88 -7.34 18.23
N GLN A 310 15.09 -6.94 17.83
CA GLN A 310 16.18 -6.53 18.74
C GLN A 310 16.60 -7.58 19.78
N VAL A 311 16.28 -8.86 19.56
CA VAL A 311 16.75 -9.98 20.38
C VAL A 311 18.22 -10.25 20.10
N GLY A 312 19.03 -10.47 21.15
CA GLY A 312 20.46 -10.69 21.00
C GLY A 312 21.22 -9.47 20.45
N ILE A 313 20.81 -8.27 20.85
CA ILE A 313 21.58 -7.03 20.62
C ILE A 313 22.20 -6.57 21.94
N SER A 314 23.51 -6.31 21.92
CA SER A 314 24.27 -5.80 23.06
C SER A 314 25.18 -4.66 22.62
N MET A 315 25.32 -3.63 23.45
CA MET A 315 26.34 -2.59 23.26
C MET A 315 27.64 -3.00 23.93
N LEU A 316 28.73 -2.92 23.19
CA LEU A 316 30.10 -3.12 23.65
C LEU A 316 30.85 -1.78 23.65
N HIS A 317 31.94 -1.74 24.41
CA HIS A 317 32.96 -0.69 24.29
C HIS A 317 34.32 -1.36 24.12
N ILE A 318 35.23 -0.65 23.46
CA ILE A 318 36.62 -1.08 23.28
C ILE A 318 37.55 0.09 23.61
N GLU A 319 38.61 -0.20 24.35
CA GLU A 319 39.64 0.78 24.74
C GLU A 319 40.83 0.75 23.77
N GLU A 320 41.67 1.79 23.79
CA GLU A 320 42.89 1.82 22.96
C GLU A 320 43.83 0.64 23.28
N ALA A 321 43.90 0.22 24.54
CA ALA A 321 44.68 -0.95 24.97
C ALA A 321 44.13 -2.28 24.43
N ASP A 322 42.82 -2.39 24.19
CA ASP A 322 42.21 -3.62 23.65
C ASP A 322 42.52 -3.79 22.14
N VAL A 323 43.03 -2.76 21.44
CA VAL A 323 43.42 -2.80 20.01
C VAL A 323 44.93 -2.67 19.77
N ALA A 324 45.75 -2.69 20.83
CA ALA A 324 47.21 -2.54 20.73
C ALA A 324 47.84 -3.54 19.75
N ASP A 325 47.51 -4.82 19.89
CA ASP A 325 47.96 -5.94 19.06
C ASP A 325 46.83 -6.96 18.82
N ASP A 326 47.09 -7.95 17.95
CA ASP A 326 46.11 -8.97 17.56
C ASP A 326 45.70 -9.87 18.75
N ASP A 327 46.62 -10.13 19.68
CA ASP A 327 46.32 -10.89 20.90
C ASP A 327 45.44 -10.10 21.87
N SER A 328 45.60 -8.78 21.96
CA SER A 328 44.80 -7.89 22.80
C SER A 328 43.36 -7.87 22.34
N VAL A 329 43.12 -7.75 21.03
CA VAL A 329 41.76 -7.77 20.49
C VAL A 329 41.13 -9.15 20.62
N LEU A 330 41.90 -10.24 20.48
CA LEU A 330 41.43 -11.60 20.75
C LEU A 330 41.11 -11.81 22.24
N ARG A 331 41.89 -11.26 23.17
CA ARG A 331 41.59 -11.27 24.62
C ARG A 331 40.30 -10.49 24.91
N TRP A 332 40.14 -9.29 24.34
CA TRP A 332 38.91 -8.49 24.48
C TRP A 332 37.69 -9.24 23.93
N MET A 333 37.75 -9.72 22.69
CA MET A 333 36.67 -10.50 22.06
C MET A 333 36.31 -11.72 22.90
N ASN A 334 37.31 -12.44 23.43
CA ASN A 334 37.08 -13.62 24.24
C ASN A 334 36.46 -13.33 25.63
N ARG A 335 36.51 -12.08 26.09
CA ARG A 335 35.85 -11.61 27.32
C ARG A 335 34.42 -11.14 27.07
N VAL A 336 34.13 -10.52 25.92
CA VAL A 336 32.86 -9.79 25.69
C VAL A 336 31.91 -10.40 24.68
N VAL A 337 32.39 -11.27 23.78
CA VAL A 337 31.55 -11.93 22.76
C VAL A 337 31.07 -13.28 23.30
N PRO A 338 29.75 -13.54 23.43
CA PRO A 338 29.24 -14.84 23.84
C PRO A 338 29.41 -15.91 22.75
N ASP A 339 29.29 -17.18 23.13
CA ASP A 339 29.22 -18.28 22.17
C ASP A 339 28.02 -18.11 21.20
N GLY A 340 28.21 -18.46 19.93
CA GLY A 340 27.23 -18.26 18.87
C GLY A 340 27.79 -17.58 17.63
N THR A 341 26.91 -16.95 16.84
CA THR A 341 27.25 -16.25 15.58
C THR A 341 26.71 -14.83 15.59
N TRP A 342 27.60 -13.87 15.36
CA TRP A 342 27.35 -12.45 15.59
C TRP A 342 27.88 -11.59 14.44
N THR A 343 27.28 -10.42 14.29
CA THR A 343 27.82 -9.31 13.51
C THR A 343 28.17 -8.21 14.50
N LEU A 344 29.46 -7.89 14.62
CA LEU A 344 29.96 -6.77 15.40
C LEU A 344 30.06 -5.56 14.47
N GLN A 345 29.26 -4.52 14.73
CA GLN A 345 29.14 -3.36 13.84
C GLN A 345 29.53 -2.07 14.56
N GLU A 346 30.21 -1.18 13.83
CA GLU A 346 30.56 0.16 14.28
C GLU A 346 29.28 0.94 14.64
N TYR A 347 29.24 1.55 15.83
CA TYR A 347 28.09 2.31 16.30
C TYR A 347 28.18 3.77 15.86
N VAL A 348 27.05 4.37 15.47
CA VAL A 348 26.98 5.83 15.23
C VAL A 348 26.92 6.52 16.59
N MET A 349 28.09 6.88 17.13
CA MET A 349 28.25 7.60 18.41
C MET A 349 27.80 9.07 18.37
N ASN A 350 27.66 9.62 17.17
CA ASN A 350 27.32 11.03 16.94
C ASN A 350 26.07 11.15 16.05
N PRO A 351 24.89 10.63 16.47
CA PRO A 351 23.67 10.68 15.68
C PRO A 351 23.11 12.12 15.61
N ALA A 352 22.31 12.40 14.59
CA ALA A 352 21.36 13.52 14.65
C ALA A 352 20.35 13.23 15.78
N LEU A 353 19.91 14.26 16.49
CA LEU A 353 19.04 14.10 17.66
C LEU A 353 17.66 14.69 17.38
N PHE A 354 16.62 14.09 17.94
CA PHE A 354 15.29 14.69 18.02
C PHE A 354 15.02 15.06 19.48
N GLN A 355 14.98 16.35 19.81
CA GLN A 355 14.80 16.84 21.20
C GLN A 355 15.72 16.11 22.20
N ASP A 356 17.03 16.14 21.94
CA ASP A 356 18.09 15.49 22.73
C ASP A 356 18.04 13.95 22.79
N ARG A 357 17.25 13.29 21.92
CA ARG A 357 17.07 11.83 21.91
C ARG A 357 17.57 11.23 20.60
N LYS A 358 18.18 10.04 20.64
CA LYS A 358 18.50 9.27 19.43
C LYS A 358 17.21 8.95 18.70
N PHE A 359 17.24 9.02 17.38
CA PHE A 359 16.25 8.37 16.53
C PHE A 359 16.93 7.55 15.44
N ASP A 360 16.27 6.47 15.04
CA ASP A 360 16.46 5.85 13.72
C ASP A 360 15.19 6.12 12.88
N MET A 361 15.20 5.74 11.60
CA MET A 361 14.05 5.84 10.73
C MET A 361 13.80 4.55 9.96
N ARG A 362 12.58 4.03 10.08
CA ARG A 362 12.02 2.98 9.24
C ARG A 362 11.61 3.60 7.91
N VAL A 363 12.15 3.06 6.83
CA VAL A 363 11.84 3.44 5.45
C VAL A 363 11.13 2.27 4.77
N TRP A 364 10.29 2.55 3.76
CA TRP A 364 9.60 1.52 2.99
C TRP A 364 9.85 1.68 1.51
N ALA A 365 10.36 0.63 0.88
CA ALA A 365 10.63 0.56 -0.55
C ALA A 365 10.11 -0.76 -1.12
N VAL A 366 9.84 -0.80 -2.43
CA VAL A 366 9.42 -2.03 -3.11
C VAL A 366 10.21 -2.18 -4.40
N ILE A 367 10.84 -3.35 -4.56
CA ILE A 367 11.40 -3.78 -5.83
C ILE A 367 10.23 -4.36 -6.64
N THR A 368 9.80 -3.70 -7.71
CA THR A 368 8.64 -4.13 -8.51
C THR A 368 9.01 -4.98 -9.73
N SER A 369 10.31 -5.08 -10.04
CA SER A 369 10.91 -6.08 -10.94
C SER A 369 12.41 -6.18 -10.67
N VAL A 370 13.00 -7.33 -11.03
CA VAL A 370 14.44 -7.59 -10.99
C VAL A 370 15.12 -7.56 -12.36
N ASP A 371 14.36 -7.63 -13.47
CA ASP A 371 14.89 -7.54 -14.84
C ASP A 371 13.83 -6.94 -15.81
N PRO A 372 13.82 -5.62 -16.05
CA PRO A 372 14.75 -4.61 -15.51
C PRO A 372 14.54 -4.40 -14.01
N LEU A 373 15.56 -3.89 -13.31
CA LEU A 373 15.41 -3.50 -11.92
C LEU A 373 14.48 -2.28 -11.84
N ARG A 374 13.43 -2.38 -11.02
CA ARG A 374 12.53 -1.28 -10.71
C ARG A 374 12.37 -1.15 -9.20
N ILE A 375 12.55 0.04 -8.65
CA ILE A 375 12.39 0.32 -7.22
C ILE A 375 11.54 1.57 -7.01
N VAL A 376 10.52 1.44 -6.17
CA VAL A 376 9.70 2.56 -5.66
C VAL A 376 9.95 2.77 -4.17
N LEU A 377 9.84 4.00 -3.69
CA LEU A 377 10.08 4.43 -2.31
C LEU A 377 8.86 5.20 -1.79
N CYS A 378 8.53 5.03 -0.51
CA CYS A 378 7.54 5.87 0.18
C CYS A 378 8.22 7.11 0.78
N ARG A 379 7.69 8.32 0.51
CA ARG A 379 8.20 9.60 1.04
C ARG A 379 8.03 9.77 2.56
N LYS A 380 7.17 8.96 3.19
CA LYS A 380 6.96 8.97 4.64
C LYS A 380 7.92 7.99 5.28
N PHE A 381 8.97 8.49 5.95
CA PHE A 381 9.81 7.64 6.82
C PHE A 381 9.25 7.70 8.24
N MET A 382 9.20 6.57 8.92
CA MET A 382 8.71 6.43 10.30
C MET A 382 9.86 6.66 11.29
N PRO A 383 9.89 7.78 12.03
CA PRO A 383 10.94 8.03 13.02
C PRO A 383 10.72 7.18 14.26
N LYS A 384 11.77 6.51 14.75
CA LYS A 384 11.77 5.75 16.01
C LYS A 384 12.57 6.54 17.06
N ILE A 385 11.88 7.44 17.76
CA ILE A 385 12.49 8.39 18.69
C ILE A 385 12.60 7.76 20.08
N SER A 386 13.81 7.67 20.62
CA SER A 386 14.07 7.06 21.92
C SER A 386 13.26 7.70 23.06
N THR A 387 12.80 6.85 23.98
CA THR A 387 12.15 7.25 25.25
C THR A 387 13.13 7.89 26.24
N LYS A 388 14.44 7.92 25.96
CA LYS A 388 15.46 8.57 26.80
C LYS A 388 16.34 9.55 26.03
N ARG A 389 16.86 10.55 26.73
CA ARG A 389 17.90 11.46 26.21
C ARG A 389 19.15 10.65 25.88
N TYR A 390 19.83 11.00 24.80
CA TYR A 390 21.01 10.29 24.32
C TYR A 390 22.28 10.71 25.07
N SER A 391 23.14 9.73 25.36
CA SER A 391 24.55 9.95 25.71
C SER A 391 25.41 8.89 25.00
N PRO A 392 26.60 9.26 24.48
CA PRO A 392 27.56 8.32 23.92
C PRO A 392 28.50 7.72 24.99
N GLU A 393 28.31 8.03 26.28
CA GLU A 393 29.21 7.58 27.34
C GLU A 393 29.14 6.06 27.61
N VAL A 394 30.27 5.45 27.95
CA VAL A 394 30.37 4.01 28.23
C VAL A 394 29.42 3.55 29.35
N HIS A 395 29.12 4.43 30.31
CA HIS A 395 28.23 4.10 31.43
C HIS A 395 26.76 3.96 31.00
N THR A 396 26.32 4.58 29.90
CA THR A 396 24.93 4.47 29.41
C THR A 396 24.71 3.31 28.46
N LYS A 397 25.76 2.65 27.95
CA LYS A 397 25.69 1.62 26.90
C LYS A 397 24.66 0.49 27.15
N SER A 398 24.41 0.12 28.40
CA SER A 398 23.42 -0.91 28.77
C SER A 398 21.96 -0.46 28.67
N ASP A 399 21.71 0.83 28.43
CA ASP A 399 20.38 1.40 28.30
C ASP A 399 19.79 1.13 26.90
N SER A 400 19.20 -0.06 26.75
CA SER A 400 18.65 -0.54 25.47
C SER A 400 17.60 0.41 24.88
N CYS A 401 16.78 1.05 25.72
CA CYS A 401 15.79 2.06 25.32
C CYS A 401 16.40 3.37 24.85
N MET A 402 17.63 3.70 25.26
CA MET A 402 18.40 4.82 24.70
C MET A 402 18.99 4.48 23.32
N HIS A 403 19.53 3.27 23.16
CA HIS A 403 20.46 2.96 22.08
C HIS A 403 19.88 2.23 20.86
N PHE A 404 18.91 1.31 21.05
CA PHE A 404 18.47 0.40 19.96
C PHE A 404 17.06 -0.22 20.07
N LYS A 405 16.34 -0.13 21.20
CA LYS A 405 15.00 -0.75 21.33
C LYS A 405 13.90 0.10 20.67
N MET A 406 12.89 -0.59 20.13
CA MET A 406 11.67 0.03 19.61
C MET A 406 11.00 0.88 20.70
N PRO A 407 10.79 2.20 20.51
CA PRO A 407 10.21 3.08 21.54
C PRO A 407 8.80 2.67 22.00
N MET A 408 8.05 2.00 21.11
CA MET A 408 6.69 1.50 21.37
C MET A 408 6.66 0.06 21.91
N GLY A 409 7.81 -0.59 22.06
CA GLY A 409 7.93 -1.93 22.61
C GLY A 409 7.49 -1.99 24.08
N PRO A 410 7.21 -3.19 24.63
CA PRO A 410 6.78 -3.35 26.02
C PRO A 410 7.88 -3.00 27.03
N GLU A 411 9.16 -3.03 26.62
CA GLU A 411 10.33 -2.80 27.49
C GLU A 411 10.58 -1.31 27.81
N CYS A 412 10.07 -0.38 26.98
CA CYS A 412 10.36 1.04 27.12
C CYS A 412 9.16 1.80 27.68
N ASN A 413 9.40 2.73 28.62
CA ASN A 413 8.34 3.49 29.25
C ASN A 413 7.69 4.47 28.26
N LYS A 414 6.48 4.14 27.82
CA LYS A 414 5.68 4.91 26.86
C LYS A 414 5.29 6.31 27.37
N ALA A 415 5.28 6.54 28.68
CA ALA A 415 5.05 7.87 29.25
C ALA A 415 6.21 8.86 29.00
N LEU A 416 7.37 8.37 28.54
CA LEU A 416 8.54 9.19 28.20
C LEU A 416 8.70 9.43 26.68
N LEU A 417 7.69 9.09 25.88
CA LEU A 417 7.62 9.43 24.46
C LEU A 417 7.54 10.95 24.28
N VAL A 418 7.98 11.42 23.11
CA VAL A 418 7.84 12.83 22.73
C VAL A 418 6.40 13.15 22.35
N HIS A 419 5.91 14.31 22.78
CA HIS A 419 4.55 14.78 22.51
C HIS A 419 4.58 16.20 21.92
N PRO A 420 3.91 16.46 20.78
CA PRO A 420 3.29 15.49 19.88
C PRO A 420 4.33 14.60 19.17
N TYR A 421 4.04 13.31 19.03
CA TYR A 421 4.92 12.40 18.28
C TYR A 421 4.73 12.61 16.76
N PRO A 422 5.80 12.80 15.97
CA PRO A 422 5.68 12.95 14.52
C PRO A 422 5.34 11.61 13.85
N ALA A 423 4.20 11.53 13.16
CA ALA A 423 3.77 10.32 12.46
C ALA A 423 4.71 9.92 11.29
N HIS A 424 5.43 10.88 10.71
CA HIS A 424 6.52 10.64 9.77
C HIS A 424 7.50 11.82 9.70
N THR A 425 8.69 11.59 9.15
CA THR A 425 9.76 12.59 9.00
C THR A 425 9.36 13.79 8.14
N ALA A 426 8.47 13.61 7.16
CA ALA A 426 8.01 14.71 6.31
C ALA A 426 7.04 15.71 6.99
N MET A 427 6.78 15.61 8.31
CA MET A 427 5.95 16.55 9.05
C MET A 427 6.73 17.75 9.58
N SER A 428 6.11 18.93 9.61
CA SER A 428 6.67 20.14 10.27
C SER A 428 7.00 19.93 11.76
N ALA A 429 6.31 19.01 12.43
CA ALA A 429 6.62 18.60 13.80
C ALA A 429 7.97 17.86 13.91
N PHE A 430 8.33 17.06 12.91
CA PHE A 430 9.64 16.41 12.86
C PHE A 430 10.76 17.45 12.65
N TYR A 431 10.62 18.30 11.64
CA TYR A 431 11.62 19.33 11.31
C TYR A 431 11.87 20.31 12.47
N ARG A 432 10.85 20.67 13.26
CA ARG A 432 11.04 21.53 14.45
C ARG A 432 11.86 20.87 15.56
N GLY A 433 11.88 19.55 15.67
CA GLY A 433 12.55 18.81 16.76
C GLY A 433 13.90 18.18 16.41
N VAL A 434 14.19 17.94 15.12
CA VAL A 434 15.48 17.39 14.67
C VAL A 434 16.61 18.43 14.76
N ARG A 435 17.80 18.01 15.21
CA ARG A 435 19.00 18.83 15.39
C ARG A 435 20.23 18.11 14.87
N PHE A 436 21.05 18.84 14.11
CA PHE A 436 22.36 18.45 13.61
C PHE A 436 23.48 19.27 14.30
N ALA A 437 24.74 18.91 14.07
CA ALA A 437 25.89 19.68 14.56
C ALA A 437 26.02 21.05 13.87
N ARG A 438 25.34 21.25 12.74
CA ARG A 438 25.26 22.54 12.02
C ARG A 438 23.78 22.95 11.90
N PRO A 439 23.33 24.01 12.61
CA PRO A 439 21.90 24.39 12.63
C PRO A 439 21.26 24.69 11.27
N VAL A 440 22.07 25.02 10.24
CA VAL A 440 21.59 25.17 8.85
C VAL A 440 20.95 23.88 8.28
N PHE A 441 21.24 22.71 8.87
CA PHE A 441 20.63 21.44 8.49
C PHE A 441 19.30 21.15 9.21
N ASP A 442 18.89 21.97 10.18
CA ASP A 442 17.68 21.78 11.01
C ASP A 442 16.39 22.23 10.27
N SER A 443 16.30 21.99 8.95
CA SER A 443 15.23 22.47 8.08
C SER A 443 14.68 21.39 7.14
N ALA A 444 13.43 21.59 6.70
CA ALA A 444 12.79 20.70 5.72
C ALA A 444 13.54 20.68 4.37
N GLU A 445 14.05 21.83 3.94
CA GLU A 445 14.83 21.96 2.70
C GLU A 445 16.15 21.21 2.79
N ALA A 446 16.89 21.36 3.89
CA ALA A 446 18.14 20.63 4.11
C ALA A 446 17.89 19.12 4.23
N TRP A 447 16.86 18.67 4.95
CA TRP A 447 16.50 17.26 5.03
C TRP A 447 16.22 16.66 3.64
N ASN A 448 15.44 17.35 2.82
CA ASN A 448 15.07 16.88 1.48
C ASN A 448 16.23 16.98 0.46
N ARG A 449 17.24 17.84 0.67
CA ARG A 449 18.43 17.91 -0.18
C ARG A 449 19.58 17.01 0.25
N LEU A 450 19.71 16.71 1.55
CA LEU A 450 20.83 15.95 2.11
C LEU A 450 20.44 14.51 2.43
N VAL A 451 19.38 14.30 3.21
CA VAL A 451 19.05 12.99 3.78
C VAL A 451 18.30 12.11 2.78
N VAL A 452 17.23 12.64 2.16
CA VAL A 452 16.38 11.86 1.25
C VAL A 452 17.17 11.28 0.06
N PRO A 453 18.01 12.04 -0.66
CA PRO A 453 18.76 11.50 -1.81
C PRO A 453 19.80 10.45 -1.41
N GLN A 454 20.36 10.52 -0.19
CA GLN A 454 21.23 9.46 0.32
C GLN A 454 20.43 8.18 0.60
N VAL A 455 19.22 8.26 1.18
CA VAL A 455 18.33 7.10 1.37
C VAL A 455 17.98 6.46 0.02
N GLU A 456 17.57 7.25 -0.97
CA GLU A 456 17.30 6.79 -2.35
C GLU A 456 18.50 6.03 -2.94
N ARG A 457 19.68 6.68 -2.92
CA ARG A 457 20.93 6.13 -3.45
C ARG A 457 21.33 4.83 -2.75
N ILE A 458 21.22 4.77 -1.42
CA ILE A 458 21.60 3.57 -0.65
C ILE A 458 20.68 2.41 -0.98
N ILE A 459 19.36 2.61 -1.01
CA ILE A 459 18.42 1.54 -1.37
C ILE A 459 18.71 1.00 -2.78
N ALA A 460 18.95 1.88 -3.75
CA ALA A 460 19.31 1.50 -5.11
C ALA A 460 20.64 0.74 -5.17
N LEU A 461 21.70 1.26 -4.55
CA LEU A 461 23.03 0.65 -4.55
C LEU A 461 23.06 -0.71 -3.84
N THR A 462 22.49 -0.82 -2.64
CA THR A 462 22.41 -2.08 -1.90
C THR A 462 21.63 -3.13 -2.69
N THR A 463 20.53 -2.74 -3.35
CA THR A 463 19.76 -3.64 -4.22
C THR A 463 20.57 -4.10 -5.43
N LEU A 464 21.29 -3.19 -6.09
CA LEU A 464 22.15 -3.50 -7.25
C LEU A 464 23.29 -4.46 -6.88
N LEU A 465 24.00 -4.19 -5.78
CA LEU A 465 25.03 -5.08 -5.24
C LEU A 465 24.48 -6.49 -4.93
N ALA A 466 23.24 -6.56 -4.42
CA ALA A 466 22.58 -7.80 -4.01
C ALA A 466 21.83 -8.54 -5.14
N ARG A 467 21.79 -7.99 -6.37
CA ARG A 467 20.90 -8.40 -7.46
C ARG A 467 21.30 -9.69 -8.19
N GLN A 468 22.59 -10.04 -8.23
CA GLN A 468 23.10 -11.09 -9.13
C GLN A 468 22.41 -12.46 -8.91
N GLU A 469 22.35 -12.95 -7.67
CA GLU A 469 21.69 -14.21 -7.34
C GLU A 469 20.16 -14.16 -7.60
N PRO A 470 19.39 -13.15 -7.12
CA PRO A 470 17.98 -12.96 -7.48
C PRO A 470 17.69 -12.92 -8.99
N LEU A 471 18.54 -12.26 -9.77
CA LEU A 471 18.40 -12.11 -11.22
C LEU A 471 18.55 -13.45 -11.94
N GLU A 472 19.57 -14.23 -11.58
CA GLU A 472 19.81 -15.56 -12.13
C GLU A 472 18.67 -16.52 -11.78
N LEU A 473 18.24 -16.53 -10.51
CA LEU A 473 17.12 -17.35 -10.06
C LEU A 473 15.80 -16.95 -10.76
N HIS A 474 15.55 -15.66 -11.00
CA HIS A 474 14.39 -15.20 -11.77
C HIS A 474 14.41 -15.74 -13.21
N ARG A 475 15.57 -15.76 -13.87
CA ARG A 475 15.72 -16.31 -15.23
C ARG A 475 15.48 -17.82 -15.26
N GLN A 476 16.03 -18.56 -14.30
CA GLN A 476 15.75 -20.00 -14.14
C GLN A 476 14.25 -20.27 -13.92
N MET A 477 13.55 -19.43 -13.16
CA MET A 477 12.08 -19.53 -13.02
C MET A 477 11.35 -19.24 -14.34
N GLN A 478 11.80 -18.25 -15.14
CA GLN A 478 11.22 -17.97 -16.46
C GLN A 478 11.41 -19.18 -17.42
N LEU A 479 12.61 -19.78 -17.45
CA LEU A 479 12.88 -21.01 -18.22
C LEU A 479 12.02 -22.20 -17.77
N ALA A 480 11.70 -22.29 -16.47
CA ALA A 480 10.75 -23.26 -15.93
C ALA A 480 9.25 -22.87 -16.15
N GLY A 481 8.96 -21.88 -17.01
CA GLY A 481 7.59 -21.49 -17.39
C GLY A 481 6.88 -20.53 -16.42
N SER A 482 7.57 -20.01 -15.41
CA SER A 482 6.98 -19.09 -14.41
C SER A 482 6.96 -17.65 -14.95
N THR A 483 5.80 -17.25 -15.49
CA THR A 483 5.58 -15.97 -16.19
C THR A 483 4.88 -14.88 -15.35
N TYR A 484 4.48 -15.19 -14.12
CA TYR A 484 3.80 -14.24 -13.23
C TYR A 484 4.74 -13.18 -12.65
N ARG A 485 4.18 -12.03 -12.26
CA ARG A 485 4.95 -10.88 -11.75
C ARG A 485 5.33 -11.08 -10.30
N ARG A 486 6.53 -10.60 -9.92
CA ARG A 486 7.10 -10.73 -8.58
C ARG A 486 7.55 -9.38 -8.06
N PHE A 487 7.22 -9.06 -6.83
CA PHE A 487 7.71 -7.87 -6.13
C PHE A 487 8.33 -8.26 -4.79
N GLN A 488 9.25 -7.42 -4.30
CA GLN A 488 9.86 -7.57 -2.99
C GLN A 488 9.63 -6.32 -2.16
N PHE A 489 8.82 -6.42 -1.11
CA PHE A 489 8.65 -5.36 -0.13
C PHE A 489 9.89 -5.30 0.78
N LEU A 490 10.40 -4.10 1.01
CA LEU A 490 11.56 -3.80 1.83
C LEU A 490 11.16 -2.82 2.95
N SER A 491 11.67 -3.05 4.15
CA SER A 491 11.50 -2.14 5.28
C SER A 491 12.84 -1.80 5.97
N PRO A 492 13.81 -1.22 5.24
CA PRO A 492 15.12 -0.89 5.78
C PRO A 492 15.04 0.13 6.93
N ASP A 493 15.97 -0.03 7.87
CA ASP A 493 16.18 0.90 8.97
C ASP A 493 17.45 1.70 8.75
N PHE A 494 17.35 3.01 8.90
CA PHE A 494 18.42 3.98 8.65
C PHE A 494 18.68 4.85 9.87
N ILE A 495 19.91 5.30 10.00
CA ILE A 495 20.33 6.33 10.96
C ILE A 495 20.99 7.49 10.22
N VAL A 496 20.83 8.70 10.74
CA VAL A 496 21.51 9.90 10.25
C VAL A 496 22.48 10.38 11.33
N ASP A 497 23.71 10.70 10.96
CA ASP A 497 24.66 11.31 11.89
C ASP A 497 24.47 12.82 12.02
N ASN A 498 25.14 13.43 13.00
CA ASN A 498 25.06 14.86 13.26
C ASN A 498 25.68 15.74 12.14
N LYS A 499 26.38 15.15 11.16
CA LYS A 499 26.90 15.82 9.96
C LYS A 499 25.94 15.70 8.77
N GLY A 500 24.85 14.93 8.89
CA GLY A 500 23.88 14.68 7.82
C GLY A 500 24.20 13.49 6.92
N ARG A 501 25.20 12.65 7.25
CA ARG A 501 25.47 11.39 6.54
C ARG A 501 24.45 10.33 6.94
N VAL A 502 24.00 9.54 5.98
CA VAL A 502 22.99 8.49 6.19
C VAL A 502 23.64 7.11 6.12
N PHE A 503 23.28 6.24 7.06
CA PHE A 503 23.77 4.86 7.11
C PHE A 503 22.60 3.87 7.27
N LEU A 504 22.61 2.80 6.47
CA LEU A 504 21.70 1.65 6.62
C LEU A 504 22.11 0.83 7.86
N GLU A 505 21.22 0.67 8.83
CA GLU A 505 21.45 -0.17 10.02
C GLU A 505 21.07 -1.64 9.79
N GLU A 506 19.97 -1.90 9.05
CA GLU A 506 19.56 -3.23 8.57
C GLU A 506 18.59 -3.13 7.37
N MET A 507 18.59 -4.14 6.48
CA MET A 507 17.71 -4.24 5.32
C MET A 507 16.69 -5.37 5.52
N ASN A 508 15.52 -5.05 6.07
CA ASN A 508 14.48 -6.06 6.31
C ASN A 508 13.72 -6.41 5.02
N THR A 509 13.88 -7.64 4.51
CA THR A 509 13.23 -8.12 3.27
C THR A 509 11.87 -8.80 3.50
N ASN A 510 11.41 -8.94 4.75
CA ASN A 510 10.10 -9.53 5.08
C ASN A 510 9.24 -8.50 5.83
N GLY A 511 9.24 -7.27 5.34
CA GLY A 511 8.65 -6.10 5.97
C GLY A 511 7.15 -5.93 5.76
N PHE A 512 6.57 -4.94 6.46
CA PHE A 512 5.22 -4.43 6.20
C PHE A 512 5.11 -2.95 6.64
N MET A 513 4.02 -2.29 6.26
CA MET A 513 3.58 -1.03 6.87
C MET A 513 2.55 -1.33 7.97
N PRO A 514 2.67 -0.73 9.17
CA PRO A 514 1.65 -0.88 10.20
C PRO A 514 0.31 -0.28 9.76
N GLY A 515 -0.80 -0.75 10.33
CA GLY A 515 -2.09 -0.10 10.16
C GLY A 515 -2.18 1.21 10.95
N ASP A 516 -3.38 1.80 11.01
CA ASP A 516 -3.63 3.07 11.71
C ASP A 516 -3.93 2.88 13.22
N ASP A 517 -3.68 1.69 13.78
CA ASP A 517 -3.89 1.34 15.18
C ASP A 517 -2.68 1.60 16.10
N VAL A 518 -1.63 2.24 15.57
CA VAL A 518 -0.43 2.67 16.28
C VAL A 518 -0.22 4.19 16.14
N LEU A 519 0.90 4.73 16.65
CA LEU A 519 1.27 6.16 16.45
C LEU A 519 1.42 6.57 14.97
N TYR A 520 1.58 5.59 14.09
CA TYR A 520 1.81 5.76 12.67
C TYR A 520 0.50 5.49 11.92
N LYS A 521 0.20 6.31 10.91
CA LYS A 521 -0.97 6.15 10.04
C LYS A 521 -0.47 5.88 8.63
N MET A 522 -0.51 4.61 8.23
CA MET A 522 0.05 4.11 6.97
C MET A 522 -0.92 3.18 6.22
N GLN A 523 -2.19 3.09 6.65
CA GLN A 523 -3.19 2.26 5.98
C GLN A 523 -3.50 2.76 4.55
N ASP A 524 -3.61 4.07 4.37
CA ASP A 524 -3.74 4.70 3.04
C ASP A 524 -2.51 4.44 2.17
N ASP A 525 -1.30 4.52 2.72
CA ASP A 525 -0.05 4.25 1.98
C ASP A 525 0.07 2.78 1.58
N THR A 526 -0.44 1.88 2.42
CA THR A 526 -0.56 0.44 2.11
C THR A 526 -1.54 0.22 0.96
N ARG A 527 -2.73 0.84 1.00
CA ARG A 527 -3.71 0.80 -0.11
C ARG A 527 -3.10 1.34 -1.41
N SER A 528 -2.42 2.49 -1.34
CA SER A 528 -1.76 3.10 -2.49
C SER A 528 -0.66 2.22 -3.08
N LEU A 529 0.06 1.44 -2.26
CA LEU A 529 1.03 0.48 -2.78
C LEU A 529 0.35 -0.67 -3.54
N LEU A 530 -0.73 -1.24 -3.02
CA LEU A 530 -1.45 -2.31 -3.70
C LEU A 530 -2.01 -1.81 -5.05
N HIS A 531 -2.51 -0.58 -5.11
CA HIS A 531 -2.93 0.10 -6.34
C HIS A 531 -1.76 0.29 -7.34
N LEU A 532 -0.61 0.80 -6.87
CA LEU A 532 0.62 0.98 -7.66
C LEU A 532 1.14 -0.35 -8.25
N LEU A 533 1.08 -1.45 -7.49
CA LEU A 533 1.47 -2.78 -7.96
C LEU A 533 0.46 -3.36 -8.98
N GLY A 534 -0.72 -2.76 -9.10
CA GLY A 534 -1.81 -3.24 -9.95
C GLY A 534 -2.54 -4.44 -9.35
N ALA A 535 -2.68 -4.50 -8.02
CA ALA A 535 -3.46 -5.54 -7.34
C ALA A 535 -4.93 -5.53 -7.80
N ASP A 536 -5.51 -4.33 -7.95
CA ASP A 536 -6.86 -4.08 -8.46
C ASP A 536 -6.97 -4.17 -9.99
N GLY A 537 -5.85 -4.26 -10.71
CA GLY A 537 -5.82 -4.42 -12.17
C GLY A 537 -5.61 -3.13 -12.96
N PHE A 538 -5.09 -2.07 -12.34
CA PHE A 538 -4.78 -0.78 -12.99
C PHE A 538 -6.04 -0.10 -13.59
N PRO A 539 -7.00 0.32 -12.76
CA PRO A 539 -8.31 0.81 -13.23
C PRO A 539 -8.24 2.08 -14.10
N LYS A 540 -7.16 2.87 -14.05
CA LYS A 540 -6.98 4.06 -14.90
C LYS A 540 -6.35 3.74 -16.27
N ARG A 541 -5.95 2.48 -16.51
CA ARG A 541 -5.24 2.08 -17.75
C ARG A 541 -5.97 2.45 -19.04
N PRO A 542 -7.31 2.32 -19.15
CA PRO A 542 -8.04 2.77 -20.34
C PRO A 542 -7.84 4.26 -20.69
N ASP A 543 -7.57 5.12 -19.70
CA ASP A 543 -7.46 6.57 -19.89
C ASP A 543 -6.16 7.00 -20.59
N TYR A 544 -5.15 6.12 -20.63
CA TYR A 544 -3.82 6.44 -21.17
C TYR A 544 -3.22 5.39 -22.11
N VAL A 545 -3.70 4.14 -22.11
CA VAL A 545 -3.02 3.03 -22.80
C VAL A 545 -2.73 3.33 -24.27
N HIS A 546 -3.70 3.83 -25.04
CA HIS A 546 -3.50 4.15 -26.46
C HIS A 546 -2.43 5.24 -26.69
N ARG A 547 -2.34 6.25 -25.82
CA ARG A 547 -1.28 7.28 -25.92
C ARG A 547 0.11 6.70 -25.60
N VAL A 548 0.17 5.69 -24.73
CA VAL A 548 1.42 4.97 -24.43
C VAL A 548 1.79 4.03 -25.58
N GLU A 549 0.82 3.35 -26.20
CA GLU A 549 1.02 2.51 -27.39
C GLU A 549 1.55 3.34 -28.58
N GLU A 550 0.95 4.49 -28.87
CA GLU A 550 1.45 5.43 -29.89
C GLU A 550 2.87 5.93 -29.60
N LEU A 551 3.19 6.23 -28.34
CA LEU A 551 4.54 6.65 -27.93
C LEU A 551 5.54 5.50 -28.07
N LEU A 552 5.14 4.28 -27.73
CA LEU A 552 5.91 3.05 -27.91
C LEU A 552 6.17 2.76 -29.40
N ASP A 553 5.19 2.95 -30.27
CA ASP A 553 5.36 2.75 -31.72
C ASP A 553 6.32 3.75 -32.36
N ARG A 554 6.42 4.97 -31.80
CA ARG A 554 7.47 5.93 -32.19
C ARG A 554 8.82 5.55 -31.61
N PHE A 555 8.91 5.21 -30.33
CA PHE A 555 10.16 4.84 -29.66
C PHE A 555 10.79 3.56 -30.22
N CYS A 556 9.98 2.56 -30.53
CA CYS A 556 10.42 1.24 -31.00
C CYS A 556 10.59 1.16 -32.51
N ARG A 557 10.34 2.25 -33.24
CA ARG A 557 10.60 2.32 -34.69
C ARG A 557 12.08 2.04 -34.95
N ASP A 558 12.34 1.11 -35.86
CA ASP A 558 13.68 0.67 -36.28
C ASP A 558 14.58 0.11 -35.15
N ARG A 559 14.02 -0.18 -33.96
CA ARG A 559 14.71 -0.80 -32.82
C ARG A 559 14.54 -2.32 -32.80
N THR A 560 15.64 -3.06 -32.75
CA THR A 560 15.64 -4.54 -32.65
C THR A 560 15.50 -5.07 -31.22
N ASP A 561 15.70 -4.22 -30.21
CA ASP A 561 15.61 -4.59 -28.78
C ASP A 561 14.20 -4.40 -28.18
N CYS A 562 13.28 -3.77 -28.91
CA CYS A 562 11.89 -3.58 -28.50
C CYS A 562 10.98 -4.74 -28.96
N THR A 563 11.15 -5.91 -28.32
CA THR A 563 10.26 -7.07 -28.47
C THR A 563 8.91 -6.83 -27.76
N ASP A 564 7.94 -7.73 -27.94
CA ASP A 564 6.67 -7.71 -27.18
C ASP A 564 6.89 -7.69 -25.66
N GLU A 565 7.91 -8.41 -25.17
CA GLU A 565 8.33 -8.38 -23.75
C GLU A 565 8.86 -6.99 -23.39
N GLY A 566 9.70 -6.38 -24.25
CA GLY A 566 10.19 -5.02 -24.08
C GLY A 566 9.08 -3.96 -24.01
N ARG A 567 8.07 -4.08 -24.89
CA ARG A 567 6.87 -3.23 -24.87
C ARG A 567 6.07 -3.41 -23.58
N SER A 568 5.86 -4.65 -23.13
CA SER A 568 5.19 -4.95 -21.86
C SER A 568 5.92 -4.37 -20.65
N ILE A 569 7.25 -4.49 -20.62
CA ILE A 569 8.11 -3.92 -19.56
C ILE A 569 7.91 -2.41 -19.42
N ILE A 570 7.88 -1.71 -20.56
CA ILE A 570 7.69 -0.26 -20.59
C ILE A 570 6.26 0.13 -20.19
N LEU A 571 5.24 -0.56 -20.72
CA LEU A 571 3.84 -0.29 -20.35
C LEU A 571 3.61 -0.46 -18.84
N GLU A 572 4.17 -1.51 -18.22
CA GLU A 572 4.12 -1.68 -16.76
C GLU A 572 4.78 -0.54 -15.98
N VAL A 573 5.86 0.06 -16.50
CA VAL A 573 6.50 1.22 -15.86
C VAL A 573 5.57 2.44 -15.87
N VAL A 574 4.81 2.64 -16.95
CA VAL A 574 3.81 3.71 -17.01
C VAL A 574 2.62 3.39 -16.12
N ASP A 575 2.18 2.14 -16.04
CA ASP A 575 1.09 1.74 -15.12
C ASP A 575 1.45 2.05 -13.66
N GLU A 576 2.64 1.63 -13.22
CA GLU A 576 3.17 1.91 -11.89
C GLU A 576 3.21 3.41 -11.59
N GLU A 577 3.58 4.25 -12.57
CA GLU A 577 3.68 5.70 -12.38
C GLU A 577 2.32 6.41 -12.34
N VAL A 578 1.38 6.04 -13.21
CA VAL A 578 0.01 6.62 -13.20
C VAL A 578 -0.77 6.19 -11.96
N HIS A 579 -0.54 4.96 -11.47
CA HIS A 579 -1.17 4.43 -10.26
C HIS A 579 -0.41 4.78 -8.98
N ALA A 580 0.81 5.31 -9.08
CA ALA A 580 1.49 5.98 -7.97
C ALA A 580 0.91 7.36 -7.64
N PHE A 581 0.15 8.00 -8.54
CA PHE A 581 -0.37 9.36 -8.35
C PHE A 581 -1.89 9.45 -8.07
N PRO A 582 -2.34 10.25 -7.10
CA PRO A 582 -1.58 10.93 -6.05
C PRO A 582 -1.33 10.00 -4.86
N SER A 583 -0.07 9.73 -4.51
CA SER A 583 0.30 8.99 -3.30
C SER A 583 1.69 9.37 -2.76
N SER A 584 2.08 8.78 -1.64
CA SER A 584 3.43 8.90 -1.07
C SER A 584 4.51 8.11 -1.81
N TRP A 585 4.13 7.23 -2.74
CA TRP A 585 5.04 6.36 -3.47
C TRP A 585 5.56 7.01 -4.75
N TYR A 586 6.84 6.81 -5.05
CA TYR A 586 7.50 7.34 -6.25
C TYR A 586 8.65 6.43 -6.68
N ARG A 587 8.94 6.40 -7.99
CA ARG A 587 10.05 5.63 -8.55
C ARG A 587 11.39 6.26 -8.17
N ILE A 588 12.26 5.47 -7.55
CA ILE A 588 13.66 5.84 -7.32
C ILE A 588 14.59 5.16 -8.30
N TYR A 589 14.29 3.94 -8.77
CA TYR A 589 15.14 3.26 -9.77
C TYR A 589 14.29 2.65 -10.90
N PRO A 590 14.70 2.82 -12.18
CA PRO A 590 15.49 3.95 -12.66
C PRO A 590 14.70 5.26 -12.48
N SER A 591 15.34 6.37 -12.04
CA SER A 591 14.67 7.68 -11.96
C SER A 591 15.06 8.58 -13.12
N LEU A 592 14.07 9.30 -13.67
CA LEU A 592 14.25 10.38 -14.64
C LEU A 592 14.99 11.59 -14.08
N PHE A 593 14.80 11.89 -12.80
CA PHE A 593 15.12 13.20 -12.21
C PHE A 593 16.46 13.23 -11.48
N SER A 594 17.22 12.13 -11.52
CA SER A 594 18.41 11.95 -10.68
C SER A 594 19.55 11.31 -11.46
N SER A 595 20.60 12.10 -11.69
CA SER A 595 21.87 11.67 -12.28
C SER A 595 22.57 10.57 -11.47
N SER A 596 22.15 10.35 -10.21
CA SER A 596 22.61 9.26 -9.35
C SER A 596 22.41 7.87 -9.98
N HIS A 597 21.38 7.65 -10.81
CA HIS A 597 21.17 6.33 -11.43
C HIS A 597 22.16 6.04 -12.55
N VAL A 598 22.42 7.06 -13.37
CA VAL A 598 23.46 7.00 -14.40
C VAL A 598 24.84 6.86 -13.75
N SER A 599 25.08 7.52 -12.61
CA SER A 599 26.34 7.34 -11.88
C SER A 599 26.46 5.93 -11.28
N LEU A 600 25.40 5.37 -10.70
CA LEU A 600 25.40 3.99 -10.19
C LEU A 600 25.67 2.97 -11.30
N GLN A 601 24.98 3.05 -12.46
CA GLN A 601 25.20 2.13 -13.58
C GLN A 601 26.64 2.18 -14.14
N ARG A 602 27.33 3.33 -14.03
CA ARG A 602 28.74 3.48 -14.45
C ARG A 602 29.74 2.82 -13.50
N ILE A 603 29.37 2.53 -12.24
CA ILE A 603 30.26 1.89 -11.26
C ILE A 603 30.65 0.46 -11.68
N SER A 604 29.70 -0.29 -12.25
CA SER A 604 29.91 -1.68 -12.65
C SER A 604 29.00 -2.08 -13.80
N PRO A 605 29.52 -2.71 -14.88
CA PRO A 605 28.68 -3.21 -15.97
C PRO A 605 27.70 -4.29 -15.51
N LEU A 606 27.97 -4.98 -14.40
CA LEU A 606 27.08 -5.98 -13.80
C LEU A 606 25.76 -5.38 -13.28
N PHE A 607 25.65 -4.06 -13.16
CA PHE A 607 24.45 -3.37 -12.68
C PHE A 607 23.40 -3.11 -13.77
N SER A 608 23.71 -3.35 -15.06
CA SER A 608 22.79 -3.16 -16.19
C SER A 608 22.60 -4.43 -17.01
N THR A 609 21.36 -4.82 -17.24
CA THR A 609 20.97 -5.76 -18.29
C THR A 609 20.59 -5.03 -19.58
N SER A 610 20.30 -5.77 -20.65
CA SER A 610 19.71 -5.21 -21.88
C SER A 610 18.31 -4.62 -21.62
N ARG A 611 17.52 -5.22 -20.73
CA ARG A 611 16.21 -4.69 -20.33
C ARG A 611 16.33 -3.39 -19.52
N ASP A 612 17.35 -3.27 -18.65
CA ASP A 612 17.64 -2.01 -17.96
C ASP A 612 18.04 -0.90 -18.95
N ALA A 613 18.79 -1.26 -19.99
CA ALA A 613 19.18 -0.33 -21.05
C ALA A 613 17.97 0.14 -21.87
N LEU A 614 17.13 -0.77 -22.36
CA LEU A 614 15.89 -0.45 -23.07
C LEU A 614 14.99 0.49 -22.26
N LEU A 615 14.81 0.20 -20.96
CA LEU A 615 13.98 1.03 -20.10
C LEU A 615 14.57 2.42 -19.86
N ARG A 616 15.89 2.53 -19.65
CA ARG A 616 16.58 3.82 -19.53
C ARG A 616 16.44 4.64 -20.82
N ASP A 617 16.62 4.01 -21.98
CA ASP A 617 16.50 4.67 -23.28
C ASP A 617 15.08 5.17 -23.53
N PHE A 618 14.05 4.38 -23.20
CA PHE A 618 12.65 4.81 -23.27
C PHE A 618 12.37 6.01 -22.35
N LEU A 619 12.89 5.96 -21.12
CA LEU A 619 12.70 7.02 -20.15
C LEU A 619 13.35 8.34 -20.62
N ALA A 620 14.55 8.28 -21.20
CA ALA A 620 15.17 9.44 -21.83
C ALA A 620 14.33 9.96 -23.01
N TYR A 621 13.96 9.09 -23.96
CA TYR A 621 13.11 9.44 -25.10
C TYR A 621 11.81 10.12 -24.67
N ARG A 622 11.13 9.58 -23.65
CA ARG A 622 9.89 10.15 -23.11
C ARG A 622 10.07 11.56 -22.55
N ALA A 623 11.21 11.87 -21.93
CA ALA A 623 11.48 13.19 -21.37
C ALA A 623 11.69 14.28 -22.44
N ASP A 624 12.07 13.89 -23.66
CA ASP A 624 12.25 14.81 -24.80
C ASP A 624 10.95 14.97 -25.64
N HIS A 625 9.91 14.18 -25.37
CA HIS A 625 8.69 14.07 -26.20
C HIS A 625 7.36 14.23 -25.41
N LEU A 626 7.42 14.68 -24.16
CA LEU A 626 6.30 15.08 -23.30
C LEU A 626 6.54 16.47 -22.70
#